data_AF-A0A3N1K1Q6-F1
#
_entry.id   AF-A0A3N1K1Q6-F1
#
_cell.length_a   1.000
_cell.length_b   1.000
_cell.length_c   1.000
_cell.angle_alpha   90.00
_cell.angle_beta   90.00
_cell.angle_gamma   90.00
#
_symmetry.space_group_name_H-M   'P 1'
#
loop_
_entity.id
_entity.type
_entity.pdbx_description
1 polymer ?
#
loop_
_entity_poly.entity_id
_entity_poly.type
_entity_poly.pdbx_seq_one_letter_code
_entity_poly.pdbx_strand_id
1 'polypeptide(L)'
;MNMTSIVALSACLVVVMGCQPRVRGSRRRVEYWWATLGLASGVVTTLPTLLNPNISPSSSLALQVAPICVVSVLLVLSNVRRGAALSAIGAGLLLFLTVPFAFALPSGDLTILLLSLSVLLPAIIVPASGYDKSSLFLAVSDAARLAAMVLAVLLILKGPQLIGSCRGDKCSIWGSALGPEGTGNALGVCLAVMIGLALLNVRDLKRWMLVAAAGFVLVDLTSSRSGFAILVAGLGFSLVRGAYWRESSSMRGHRAADRMVFVAAGLLTVAVAALPFLRWSAGSFTGRATLWQIATDELVPRSPIFGHGASYWVRQAATAQLQANYSTHNMAVEILVTAGAWGIACMAVILFSATQSRATPGVQSLCVAMIGIWLASGLTEVTSLPGRTYLYPAFLTFILMVCQSSPVRGISGDLGARGRAGRSEVEG
;
A
#
# COMPACT_ATOMS: atom_id res chain seq x y z
N MET A 1 -6.65 -4.82 32.59
CA MET A 1 -6.89 -4.32 31.22
C MET A 1 -8.36 -3.99 31.07
N ASN A 2 -8.73 -2.89 30.42
CA ASN A 2 -10.15 -2.60 30.13
C ASN A 2 -10.69 -3.51 29.02
N MET A 3 -12.03 -3.59 28.88
CA MET A 3 -12.69 -4.47 27.91
C MET A 3 -12.23 -4.20 26.47
N THR A 4 -12.07 -2.93 26.09
CA THR A 4 -11.57 -2.53 24.77
C THR A 4 -10.17 -3.08 24.48
N SER A 5 -9.27 -3.06 25.46
CA SER A 5 -7.91 -3.63 25.31
C SER A 5 -7.95 -5.13 25.07
N ILE A 6 -8.87 -5.84 25.74
CA ILE A 6 -9.04 -7.29 25.56
C ILE A 6 -9.54 -7.57 24.13
N VAL A 7 -10.57 -6.83 23.68
CA VAL A 7 -11.11 -6.96 22.32
C VAL A 7 -10.04 -6.67 21.25
N ALA A 8 -9.27 -5.61 21.43
CA ALA A 8 -8.16 -5.26 20.53
C ALA A 8 -7.09 -6.36 20.50
N LEU A 9 -6.69 -6.88 21.67
CA LEU A 9 -5.71 -7.95 21.78
C LEU A 9 -6.20 -9.24 21.10
N SER A 10 -7.46 -9.62 21.32
CA SER A 10 -8.09 -10.77 20.65
C SER A 10 -8.09 -10.59 19.13
N ALA A 11 -8.42 -9.40 18.63
CA ALA A 11 -8.36 -9.10 17.20
C ALA A 11 -6.93 -9.22 16.65
N CYS A 12 -5.92 -8.72 17.35
CA CYS A 12 -4.52 -8.92 16.97
C CYS A 12 -4.16 -10.41 16.87
N LEU A 13 -4.53 -11.22 17.87
CA LEU A 13 -4.26 -12.67 17.87
C LEU A 13 -4.96 -13.37 16.70
N VAL A 14 -6.19 -12.99 16.39
CA VAL A 14 -6.92 -13.52 15.22
C VAL A 14 -6.20 -13.19 13.92
N VAL A 15 -5.68 -11.97 13.74
CA VAL A 15 -4.85 -11.64 12.57
C VAL A 15 -3.58 -12.49 12.52
N VAL A 16 -2.89 -12.67 13.65
CA VAL A 16 -1.66 -13.46 13.74
C VAL A 16 -1.88 -14.92 13.33
N MET A 17 -2.98 -15.52 13.77
CA MET A 17 -3.35 -16.91 13.48
C MET A 17 -3.98 -17.08 12.10
N GLY A 18 -4.83 -16.13 11.69
CA GLY A 18 -5.58 -16.19 10.43
C GLY A 18 -4.74 -15.91 9.20
N CYS A 19 -3.72 -15.07 9.31
CA CYS A 19 -2.78 -14.75 8.22
C CYS A 19 -1.61 -15.74 8.10
N GLN A 20 -1.72 -16.96 8.64
CA GLN A 20 -0.66 -17.96 8.49
C GLN A 20 -0.42 -18.34 7.02
N PRO A 21 0.81 -18.20 6.52
CA PRO A 21 1.11 -18.55 5.14
C PRO A 21 1.03 -20.06 4.91
N ARG A 22 0.41 -20.46 3.79
CA ARG A 22 0.38 -21.87 3.36
C ARG A 22 1.67 -22.33 2.68
N VAL A 23 2.43 -21.40 2.10
CA VAL A 23 3.68 -21.72 1.39
C VAL A 23 4.75 -22.01 2.42
N ARG A 24 4.92 -23.29 2.76
CA ARG A 24 6.07 -23.79 3.54
C ARG A 24 7.23 -24.05 2.57
N GLY A 25 8.41 -23.54 2.90
CA GLY A 25 9.66 -23.87 2.18
C GLY A 25 10.10 -22.93 1.07
N SER A 26 9.44 -21.78 0.83
CA SER A 26 10.05 -20.76 -0.04
C SER A 26 11.30 -20.18 0.65
N ARG A 27 12.44 -20.20 -0.04
CA ARG A 27 13.64 -19.49 0.46
C ARG A 27 13.29 -18.01 0.65
N ARG A 28 13.46 -17.49 1.86
CA ARG A 28 13.28 -16.06 2.17
C ARG A 28 14.37 -15.26 1.47
N ARG A 29 14.09 -14.79 0.25
CA ARG A 29 15.00 -13.96 -0.54
C ARG A 29 14.98 -12.50 -0.08
N VAL A 30 15.83 -11.67 -0.65
CA VAL A 30 15.92 -10.24 -0.31
C VAL A 30 14.58 -9.53 -0.54
N GLU A 31 13.84 -9.89 -1.59
CA GLU A 31 12.50 -9.33 -1.87
C GLU A 31 11.46 -9.63 -0.76
N TYR A 32 11.58 -10.77 -0.07
CA TYR A 32 10.73 -11.08 1.08
C TYR A 32 11.00 -10.11 2.24
N TRP A 33 12.27 -9.87 2.55
CA TRP A 33 12.65 -8.96 3.65
C TRP A 33 12.29 -7.52 3.33
N TRP A 34 12.50 -7.09 2.08
CA TRP A 34 12.09 -5.78 1.61
C TRP A 34 10.59 -5.58 1.79
N ALA A 35 9.77 -6.52 1.29
CA ALA A 35 8.32 -6.41 1.37
C ALA A 35 7.83 -6.51 2.82
N THR A 36 8.43 -7.36 3.65
CA THR A 36 8.03 -7.49 5.06
C THR A 36 8.31 -6.21 5.83
N LEU A 37 9.52 -5.66 5.70
CA LEU A 37 9.92 -4.43 6.37
C LEU A 37 9.15 -3.23 5.83
N GLY A 38 9.03 -3.11 4.51
CA GLY A 38 8.35 -1.99 3.88
C GLY A 38 6.86 -1.96 4.19
N LEU A 39 6.20 -3.12 4.26
CA LEU A 39 4.80 -3.19 4.63
C LEU A 39 4.61 -3.04 6.15
N ALA A 40 5.45 -3.66 6.99
CA ALA A 40 5.29 -3.53 8.43
C ALA A 40 5.66 -2.13 8.95
N SER A 41 6.57 -1.41 8.29
CA SER A 41 7.07 -0.10 8.77
C SER A 41 5.95 0.90 8.97
N GLY A 42 4.96 0.98 8.07
CA GLY A 42 3.82 1.90 8.21
C GLY A 42 3.05 1.75 9.54
N VAL A 43 2.96 0.54 10.08
CA VAL A 43 2.35 0.29 11.40
C VAL A 43 3.37 0.40 12.51
N VAL A 44 4.55 -0.21 12.36
CA VAL A 44 5.56 -0.26 13.42
C VAL A 44 6.09 1.13 13.75
N THR A 45 6.20 2.05 12.79
CA THR A 45 6.77 3.38 13.01
C THR A 45 5.74 4.42 13.43
N THR A 46 4.44 4.18 13.19
CA THR A 46 3.36 5.02 13.71
C THR A 46 3.09 4.77 15.19
N LEU A 47 3.48 3.61 15.72
CA LEU A 47 3.28 3.28 17.13
C LEU A 47 4.16 4.07 18.10
N PRO A 48 5.48 4.27 17.86
CA PRO A 48 6.32 5.15 18.67
C PRO A 48 5.81 6.59 18.76
N THR A 49 5.27 7.15 17.68
CA THR A 49 4.72 8.52 17.70
C THR A 49 3.45 8.63 18.54
N LEU A 50 2.69 7.54 18.67
CA LEU A 50 1.54 7.47 19.59
C LEU A 50 1.98 7.37 21.05
N LEU A 51 3.12 6.71 21.31
CA LEU A 51 3.63 6.50 22.68
C LEU A 51 4.50 7.65 23.19
N ASN A 52 5.16 8.37 22.28
CA ASN A 52 6.02 9.49 22.60
C ASN A 52 5.77 10.64 21.60
N PRO A 53 4.86 11.57 21.92
CA PRO A 53 4.55 12.71 21.05
C PRO A 53 5.74 13.69 20.90
N ASN A 54 6.79 13.57 21.72
CA ASN A 54 7.98 14.41 21.65
C ASN A 54 9.01 13.95 20.63
N ILE A 55 8.79 12.82 19.93
CA ILE A 55 9.68 12.40 18.84
C ILE A 55 9.64 13.45 17.73
N SER A 56 10.81 14.01 17.38
CA SER A 56 10.89 15.00 16.32
C SER A 56 10.37 14.43 14.99
N PRO A 57 9.71 15.23 14.13
CA PRO A 57 9.25 14.77 12.82
C PRO A 57 10.36 14.14 11.97
N SER A 58 11.58 14.70 12.02
CA SER A 58 12.74 14.17 11.32
C SER A 58 13.17 12.80 11.83
N SER A 59 13.15 12.59 13.15
CA SER A 59 13.44 11.28 13.76
C SER A 59 12.37 10.24 13.40
N SER A 60 11.09 10.63 13.41
CA SER A 60 9.98 9.77 12.99
C SER A 60 10.14 9.34 11.52
N LEU A 61 10.44 10.30 10.63
CA LEU A 61 10.69 10.03 9.22
C LEU A 61 11.90 9.10 9.02
N ALA A 62 13.00 9.34 9.74
CA ALA A 62 14.20 8.50 9.66
C ALA A 62 13.90 7.06 10.09
N LEU A 63 13.17 6.86 11.19
CA LEU A 63 12.74 5.54 11.65
C LEU A 63 11.86 4.83 10.63
N GLN A 64 10.98 5.58 9.94
CA GLN A 64 10.07 5.03 8.94
C GLN A 64 10.77 4.63 7.64
N VAL A 65 11.73 5.44 7.17
CA VAL A 65 12.24 5.36 5.80
C VAL A 65 13.67 4.79 5.73
N ALA A 66 14.51 4.98 6.74
CA ALA A 66 15.90 4.51 6.67
C ALA A 66 16.03 2.98 6.51
N PRO A 67 15.30 2.13 7.27
CA PRO A 67 15.42 0.68 7.12
C PRO A 67 15.00 0.20 5.73
N ILE A 68 13.93 0.77 5.17
CA ILE A 68 13.46 0.41 3.83
C ILE A 68 14.41 0.91 2.74
N CYS A 69 15.02 2.09 2.89
CA CYS A 69 16.04 2.58 1.94
C CYS A 69 17.24 1.64 1.88
N VAL A 70 17.77 1.21 3.03
CA VAL A 70 18.90 0.28 3.10
C VAL A 70 18.55 -1.03 2.38
N VAL A 71 17.40 -1.62 2.68
CA VAL A 71 17.00 -2.89 2.07
C VAL A 71 16.65 -2.72 0.58
N SER A 72 16.18 -1.55 0.15
CA SER A 72 15.94 -1.23 -1.26
C SER A 72 17.25 -1.27 -2.06
N VAL A 73 18.31 -0.66 -1.53
CA VAL A 73 19.64 -0.69 -2.17
C VAL A 73 20.17 -2.12 -2.24
N LEU A 74 20.08 -2.89 -1.15
CA LEU A 74 20.51 -4.30 -1.15
C LEU A 74 19.73 -5.16 -2.16
N LEU A 75 18.42 -4.93 -2.28
CA LEU A 75 17.59 -5.62 -3.26
C LEU A 75 17.99 -5.26 -4.69
N VAL A 76 18.24 -3.99 -4.99
CA VAL A 76 18.69 -3.54 -6.31
C VAL A 76 20.04 -4.13 -6.67
N LEU A 77 21.00 -4.14 -5.74
CA LEU A 77 22.30 -4.80 -5.93
C LEU A 77 22.13 -6.30 -6.23
N SER A 78 21.18 -6.96 -5.55
CA SER A 78 20.81 -8.35 -5.86
C SER A 78 20.21 -8.50 -7.26
N ASN A 79 19.36 -7.56 -7.69
CA ASN A 79 18.75 -7.57 -9.03
C ASN A 79 19.81 -7.39 -10.12
N VAL A 80 20.78 -6.49 -9.93
CA VAL A 80 21.92 -6.29 -10.85
C VAL A 80 22.70 -7.59 -11.03
N ARG A 81 23.03 -8.28 -9.94
CA ARG A 81 23.71 -9.59 -9.99
C ARG A 81 22.89 -10.67 -10.69
N ARG A 82 21.55 -10.55 -10.71
CA ARG A 82 20.61 -11.47 -11.39
C ARG A 82 20.30 -11.06 -12.84
N GLY A 83 21.01 -10.07 -13.38
CA GLY A 83 20.72 -9.44 -14.67
C GLY A 83 19.56 -8.45 -14.53
N ALA A 84 19.84 -7.22 -14.12
CA ALA A 84 18.82 -6.19 -14.00
C ALA A 84 18.30 -5.73 -15.37
N ALA A 85 17.03 -5.31 -15.41
CA ALA A 85 16.40 -4.70 -16.56
C ALA A 85 15.58 -3.47 -16.11
N LEU A 86 15.46 -2.49 -16.99
CA LEU A 86 14.51 -1.38 -16.82
C LEU A 86 13.17 -1.81 -17.42
N SER A 87 12.14 -1.90 -16.59
CA SER A 87 10.77 -2.21 -17.07
C SER A 87 10.06 -0.96 -17.58
N ALA A 88 8.96 -1.11 -18.34
CA ALA A 88 8.12 0.01 -18.75
C ALA A 88 7.56 0.80 -17.53
N ILE A 89 7.22 0.08 -16.45
CA ILE A 89 6.85 0.69 -15.16
C ILE A 89 8.00 1.52 -14.61
N GLY A 90 9.23 0.98 -14.63
CA GLY A 90 10.42 1.68 -14.16
C GLY A 90 10.74 2.92 -14.98
N ALA A 91 10.63 2.84 -16.31
CA ALA A 91 10.78 3.99 -17.19
C ALA A 91 9.71 5.06 -16.90
N GLY A 92 8.45 4.66 -16.72
CA GLY A 92 7.37 5.57 -16.33
C GLY A 92 7.61 6.25 -14.98
N LEU A 93 8.15 5.53 -13.99
CA LEU A 93 8.53 6.10 -12.70
C LEU A 93 9.66 7.13 -12.83
N LEU A 94 10.69 6.84 -13.63
CA LEU A 94 11.77 7.79 -13.90
C LEU A 94 11.24 9.05 -14.60
N LEU A 95 10.35 8.89 -15.59
CA LEU A 95 9.68 9.99 -16.27
C LEU A 95 8.81 10.82 -15.32
N PHE A 96 8.10 10.19 -14.40
CA PHE A 96 7.35 10.92 -13.37
C PHE A 96 8.29 11.76 -12.50
N LEU A 97 9.42 11.19 -12.09
CA LEU A 97 10.36 11.81 -11.16
C LEU A 97 11.14 12.99 -11.77
N THR A 98 11.21 13.12 -13.11
CA THR A 98 11.93 14.23 -13.75
C THR A 98 11.45 15.60 -13.27
N VAL A 99 10.14 15.78 -13.15
CA VAL A 99 9.53 17.05 -12.73
C VAL A 99 9.86 17.36 -11.27
N PRO A 100 9.57 16.49 -10.28
CA PRO A 100 10.03 16.70 -8.90
C PRO A 100 11.52 17.03 -8.79
N PHE A 101 12.40 16.30 -9.50
CA PHE A 101 13.85 16.59 -9.48
C PHE A 101 14.20 17.96 -10.05
N ALA A 102 13.57 18.36 -11.17
CA ALA A 102 13.80 19.67 -11.78
C ALA A 102 13.47 20.83 -10.83
N PHE A 103 12.44 20.68 -10.00
CA PHE A 103 12.07 21.70 -8.99
C PHE A 103 12.95 21.66 -7.73
N ALA A 104 13.41 20.48 -7.31
CA ALA A 104 14.21 20.35 -6.10
C ALA A 104 15.67 20.76 -6.29
N LEU A 105 16.26 20.53 -7.47
CA LEU A 105 17.66 20.85 -7.76
C LEU A 105 18.03 22.32 -7.46
N PRO A 106 17.25 23.33 -7.92
CA PRO A 106 17.54 24.74 -7.60
C PRO A 106 17.35 25.10 -6.12
N SER A 107 16.44 24.41 -5.43
CA SER A 107 16.10 24.69 -4.03
C SER A 107 17.06 24.06 -3.01
N GLY A 108 17.90 23.11 -3.44
CA GLY A 108 18.76 22.33 -2.55
C GLY A 108 18.06 21.26 -1.71
N ASP A 109 16.72 21.18 -1.73
CA ASP A 109 15.93 20.22 -0.95
C ASP A 109 15.78 18.86 -1.68
N LEU A 110 16.89 18.15 -1.84
CA LEU A 110 16.93 16.86 -2.54
C LEU A 110 16.64 15.67 -1.60
N THR A 111 16.74 15.83 -0.29
CA THR A 111 16.73 14.72 0.66
C THR A 111 15.44 13.89 0.56
N ILE A 112 14.27 14.54 0.56
CA ILE A 112 12.98 13.82 0.49
C ILE A 112 12.83 13.08 -0.86
N LEU A 113 13.31 13.68 -1.96
CA LEU A 113 13.29 13.04 -3.27
C LEU A 113 14.20 11.83 -3.33
N LEU A 114 15.42 11.93 -2.79
CA LEU A 114 16.37 10.82 -2.76
C LEU A 114 15.87 9.66 -1.90
N LEU A 115 15.21 9.96 -0.78
CA LEU A 115 14.54 8.95 0.05
C LEU A 115 13.37 8.29 -0.71
N SER A 116 12.52 9.08 -1.38
CA SER A 116 11.43 8.56 -2.20
C SER A 116 11.94 7.68 -3.35
N LEU A 117 12.97 8.15 -4.08
CA LEU A 117 13.64 7.40 -5.15
C LEU A 117 14.19 6.09 -4.61
N SER A 118 14.90 6.11 -3.47
CA SER A 118 15.49 4.92 -2.85
C SER A 118 14.44 3.84 -2.58
N VAL A 119 13.27 4.22 -2.06
CA VAL A 119 12.13 3.31 -1.84
C VAL A 119 11.53 2.80 -3.15
N LEU A 120 11.60 3.58 -4.24
CA LEU A 120 11.07 3.20 -5.55
C LEU A 120 12.06 2.40 -6.41
N LEU A 121 13.35 2.40 -6.09
CA LEU A 121 14.38 1.71 -6.88
C LEU A 121 14.03 0.24 -7.18
N PRO A 122 13.44 -0.55 -6.26
CA PRO A 122 13.03 -1.92 -6.57
C PRO A 122 11.94 -2.01 -7.65
N ALA A 123 11.05 -1.03 -7.78
CA ALA A 123 10.08 -1.01 -8.88
C ALA A 123 10.70 -0.53 -10.21
N ILE A 124 11.82 0.20 -10.15
CA ILE A 124 12.54 0.74 -11.32
C ILE A 124 13.48 -0.31 -11.90
N ILE A 125 14.36 -0.87 -11.05
CA ILE A 125 15.44 -1.78 -11.43
C ILE A 125 15.06 -3.20 -11.02
N VAL A 126 14.49 -3.93 -11.98
CA VAL A 126 13.91 -5.25 -11.75
C VAL A 126 14.85 -6.35 -12.20
N PRO A 127 14.86 -7.55 -11.59
CA PRO A 127 15.58 -8.67 -12.15
C PRO A 127 14.93 -9.08 -13.49
N ALA A 128 15.72 -9.42 -14.51
CA ALA A 128 15.21 -9.83 -15.83
C ALA A 128 14.30 -11.06 -15.77
N SER A 129 14.53 -11.92 -14.77
CA SER A 129 13.67 -13.07 -14.49
C SER A 129 12.32 -12.69 -13.89
N GLY A 130 12.18 -11.50 -13.28
CA GLY A 130 11.05 -11.10 -12.44
C GLY A 130 11.25 -11.44 -10.95
N TYR A 131 10.42 -10.83 -10.10
CA TYR A 131 10.44 -11.11 -8.66
C TYR A 131 9.81 -12.48 -8.34
N ASP A 132 10.30 -13.12 -7.28
CA ASP A 132 9.64 -14.33 -6.76
C ASP A 132 8.32 -13.96 -6.09
N LYS A 133 7.23 -14.24 -6.80
CA LYS A 133 5.86 -14.06 -6.32
C LYS A 133 5.66 -14.70 -4.94
N SER A 134 6.13 -15.94 -4.73
CA SER A 134 5.88 -16.65 -3.47
C SER A 134 6.49 -15.92 -2.28
N SER A 135 7.70 -15.37 -2.45
CA SER A 135 8.39 -14.54 -1.45
C SER A 135 7.61 -13.26 -1.13
N LEU A 136 7.12 -12.53 -2.13
CA LEU A 136 6.34 -11.31 -1.91
C LEU A 136 5.01 -11.57 -1.19
N PHE A 137 4.33 -12.65 -1.54
CA PHE A 137 3.07 -13.05 -0.91
C PHE A 137 3.23 -13.53 0.54
N LEU A 138 4.30 -14.29 0.78
CA LEU A 138 4.68 -14.68 2.13
C LEU A 138 4.96 -13.43 2.98
N ALA A 139 5.65 -12.45 2.41
CA ALA A 139 5.98 -11.20 3.09
C ALA A 139 4.76 -10.37 3.50
N VAL A 140 3.72 -10.26 2.67
CA VAL A 140 2.46 -9.58 3.05
C VAL A 140 1.85 -10.20 4.30
N SER A 141 1.81 -11.54 4.32
CA SER A 141 1.20 -12.30 5.41
C SER A 141 2.02 -12.13 6.70
N ASP A 142 3.35 -12.26 6.61
CA ASP A 142 4.24 -12.09 7.75
C ASP A 142 4.33 -10.62 8.22
N ALA A 143 4.17 -9.63 7.32
CA ALA A 143 4.06 -8.21 7.69
C ALA A 143 2.80 -7.93 8.50
N ALA A 144 1.63 -8.43 8.06
CA ALA A 144 0.38 -8.31 8.79
C ALA A 144 0.47 -8.94 10.19
N ARG A 145 1.08 -10.13 10.28
CA ARG A 145 1.34 -10.81 11.55
C ARG A 145 2.28 -10.01 12.44
N LEU A 146 3.39 -9.51 11.89
CA LEU A 146 4.38 -8.72 12.63
C LEU A 146 3.74 -7.45 13.21
N ALA A 147 3.01 -6.70 12.39
CA ALA A 147 2.31 -5.50 12.83
C ALA A 147 1.26 -5.80 13.92
N ALA A 148 0.49 -6.88 13.78
CA ALA A 148 -0.47 -7.32 14.80
C ALA A 148 0.22 -7.79 16.09
N MET A 149 1.36 -8.49 16.01
CA MET A 149 2.16 -8.88 17.18
C MET A 149 2.73 -7.67 17.91
N VAL A 150 3.27 -6.70 17.18
CA VAL A 150 3.80 -5.46 17.78
C VAL A 150 2.68 -4.69 18.48
N LEU A 151 1.53 -4.52 17.83
CA LEU A 151 0.37 -3.89 18.45
C LEU A 151 -0.12 -4.66 19.69
N ALA A 152 -0.18 -5.99 19.64
CA ALA A 152 -0.54 -6.83 20.79
C ALA A 152 0.41 -6.63 21.98
N VAL A 153 1.73 -6.65 21.73
CA VAL A 153 2.74 -6.40 22.77
C VAL A 153 2.55 -5.01 23.38
N LEU A 154 2.33 -4.00 22.54
CA LEU A 154 2.10 -2.65 23.03
C LEU A 154 0.79 -2.51 23.83
N LEU A 155 -0.29 -3.17 23.42
CA LEU A 155 -1.54 -3.20 24.19
C LEU A 155 -1.36 -3.86 25.56
N ILE A 156 -0.53 -4.90 25.66
CA ILE A 156 -0.19 -5.54 26.94
C ILE A 156 0.62 -4.59 27.82
N LEU A 157 1.65 -3.96 27.26
CA LEU A 157 2.60 -3.13 28.02
C LEU A 157 2.08 -1.73 28.35
N LYS A 158 1.22 -1.16 27.48
CA LYS A 158 0.82 0.26 27.46
C LYS A 158 -0.67 0.47 27.16
N GLY A 159 -1.51 -0.56 27.36
CA GLY A 159 -2.95 -0.51 27.04
C GLY A 159 -3.68 0.75 27.55
N PRO A 160 -3.54 1.15 28.83
CA PRO A 160 -4.20 2.35 29.36
C PRO A 160 -3.74 3.66 28.71
N GLN A 161 -2.51 3.73 28.20
CA GLN A 161 -1.99 4.91 27.48
C GLN A 161 -2.38 4.89 26.00
N LEU A 162 -2.56 3.71 25.43
CA LEU A 162 -2.90 3.53 24.01
C LEU A 162 -4.39 3.64 23.73
N ILE A 163 -5.25 3.23 24.66
CA ILE A 163 -6.70 3.28 24.49
C ILE A 163 -7.27 4.35 25.41
N GLY A 164 -7.74 5.44 24.82
CA GLY A 164 -8.25 6.60 25.52
C GLY A 164 -9.62 7.06 25.03
N SER A 165 -10.03 8.24 25.52
CA SER A 165 -11.21 8.94 25.05
C SER A 165 -11.06 9.34 23.58
N CYS A 166 -12.18 9.26 22.87
CA CYS A 166 -12.30 9.66 21.47
C CYS A 166 -12.98 11.02 21.35
N ARG A 167 -12.81 11.68 20.19
CA ARG A 167 -13.61 12.86 19.83
C ARG A 167 -15.01 12.41 19.41
N GLY A 168 -16.07 13.09 19.86
CA GLY A 168 -17.45 12.65 19.64
C GLY A 168 -17.83 12.43 18.17
N ASP A 169 -17.32 13.25 17.25
CA ASP A 169 -17.55 13.09 15.81
C ASP A 169 -16.69 11.99 15.17
N LYS A 170 -15.62 11.52 15.82
CA LYS A 170 -14.71 10.50 15.28
C LYS A 170 -14.68 9.23 16.11
N CYS A 171 -15.58 9.06 17.07
CA CYS A 171 -15.49 7.94 17.97
C CYS A 171 -15.73 6.61 17.27
N SER A 172 -14.98 5.59 17.67
CA SER A 172 -15.26 4.21 17.33
C SER A 172 -16.59 3.76 17.96
N ILE A 173 -17.12 2.62 17.51
CA ILE A 173 -18.32 2.04 18.12
C ILE A 173 -18.09 1.58 19.58
N TRP A 174 -16.84 1.55 20.02
CA TRP A 174 -16.40 1.12 21.35
C TRP A 174 -16.30 2.27 22.36
N GLY A 175 -16.72 3.49 21.99
CA GLY A 175 -16.63 4.66 22.88
C GLY A 175 -15.18 5.06 23.22
N SER A 176 -14.20 4.54 22.50
CA SER A 176 -12.77 4.67 22.79
C SER A 176 -11.93 4.64 21.51
N ALA A 177 -10.70 5.16 21.55
CA ALA A 177 -9.83 5.20 20.38
C ALA A 177 -8.39 4.76 20.70
N LEU A 178 -7.71 4.20 19.70
CA LEU A 178 -6.27 4.00 19.70
C LEU A 178 -5.56 5.33 19.44
N GLY A 179 -4.76 5.76 20.41
CA GLY A 179 -4.07 7.04 20.44
C GLY A 179 -4.92 8.16 21.08
N PRO A 180 -4.28 9.17 21.67
CA PRO A 180 -4.98 10.31 22.24
C PRO A 180 -5.77 11.06 21.16
N GLU A 181 -7.02 11.40 21.46
CA GLU A 181 -7.90 12.31 20.70
C GLU A 181 -8.05 12.01 19.18
N GLY A 182 -7.87 10.76 18.77
CA GLY A 182 -8.03 10.37 17.36
C GLY A 182 -6.78 10.58 16.48
N THR A 183 -5.60 10.61 17.09
CA THR A 183 -4.29 10.52 16.39
C THR A 183 -4.10 9.17 15.66
N GLY A 184 -4.98 8.20 15.87
CA GLY A 184 -4.97 6.89 15.22
C GLY A 184 -5.21 6.86 13.70
N ASN A 185 -5.55 7.97 13.04
CA ASN A 185 -5.88 7.96 11.61
C ASN A 185 -4.79 7.30 10.73
N ALA A 186 -3.54 7.68 10.96
CA ALA A 186 -2.37 7.14 10.26
C ALA A 186 -2.26 5.61 10.45
N LEU A 187 -2.38 5.16 11.70
CA LEU A 187 -2.36 3.74 12.03
C LEU A 187 -3.54 2.98 11.38
N GLY A 188 -4.74 3.57 11.39
CA GLY A 188 -5.94 2.98 10.80
C GLY A 188 -5.81 2.73 9.31
N VAL A 189 -5.25 3.70 8.58
CA VAL A 189 -4.96 3.58 7.16
C VAL A 189 -3.93 2.49 6.88
N CYS A 190 -2.82 2.46 7.63
CA CYS A 190 -1.79 1.42 7.49
C CYS A 190 -2.34 0.02 7.78
N LEU A 191 -3.13 -0.13 8.85
CA LEU A 191 -3.80 -1.38 9.19
C LEU A 191 -4.77 -1.82 8.10
N ALA A 192 -5.62 -0.91 7.61
CA ALA A 192 -6.61 -1.20 6.58
C ALA A 192 -5.97 -1.68 5.27
N VAL A 193 -4.92 -1.00 4.80
CA VAL A 193 -4.17 -1.42 3.60
C VAL A 193 -3.58 -2.80 3.81
N MET A 194 -2.86 -3.01 4.90
CA MET A 194 -2.13 -4.25 5.17
C MET A 194 -3.08 -5.44 5.36
N ILE A 195 -4.19 -5.26 6.08
CA ILE A 195 -5.24 -6.29 6.23
C ILE A 195 -5.90 -6.57 4.89
N GLY A 196 -6.26 -5.53 4.12
CA GLY A 196 -6.83 -5.69 2.78
C GLY A 196 -5.92 -6.52 1.86
N LEU A 197 -4.62 -6.23 1.87
CA LEU A 197 -3.61 -7.01 1.14
C LEU A 197 -3.49 -8.45 1.67
N ALA A 198 -3.48 -8.65 2.98
CA ALA A 198 -3.39 -9.99 3.57
C ALA A 198 -4.61 -10.86 3.22
N LEU A 199 -5.81 -10.27 3.20
CA LEU A 199 -7.05 -10.97 2.84
C LEU A 199 -7.08 -11.47 1.39
N LEU A 200 -6.35 -10.82 0.47
CA LEU A 200 -6.15 -11.32 -0.89
C LEU A 200 -5.40 -12.68 -0.92
N ASN A 201 -4.77 -13.08 0.19
CA ASN A 201 -4.00 -14.33 0.32
C ASN A 201 -4.76 -15.41 1.10
N VAL A 202 -5.81 -15.04 1.84
CA VAL A 202 -6.57 -15.97 2.70
C VAL A 202 -7.63 -16.71 1.88
N ARG A 203 -7.31 -17.95 1.48
CA ARG A 203 -8.23 -18.77 0.67
C ARG A 203 -9.31 -19.50 1.46
N ASP A 204 -9.14 -19.70 2.76
CA ASP A 204 -10.15 -20.35 3.60
C ASP A 204 -11.21 -19.33 4.04
N LEU A 205 -12.50 -19.61 3.80
CA LEU A 205 -13.57 -18.65 4.08
C LEU A 205 -13.69 -18.34 5.58
N LYS A 206 -13.57 -19.35 6.45
CA LYS A 206 -13.67 -19.16 7.91
C LYS A 206 -12.54 -18.26 8.40
N ARG A 207 -11.29 -18.56 8.00
CA ARG A 207 -10.13 -17.71 8.31
C ARG A 207 -10.28 -16.31 7.72
N TRP A 208 -10.78 -16.20 6.49
CA TRP A 208 -11.01 -14.92 5.83
C TRP A 208 -12.01 -14.07 6.63
N MET A 209 -13.14 -14.64 7.04
CA MET A 209 -14.15 -13.93 7.85
C MET A 209 -13.58 -13.51 9.21
N LEU A 210 -12.79 -14.38 9.85
CA LEU A 210 -12.14 -14.06 11.13
C LEU A 210 -11.14 -12.90 10.99
N VAL A 211 -10.29 -12.91 9.97
CA VAL A 211 -9.33 -11.83 9.72
C VAL A 211 -10.05 -10.54 9.32
N ALA A 212 -11.14 -10.63 8.54
CA ALA A 212 -11.97 -9.48 8.17
C ALA A 212 -12.63 -8.84 9.40
N ALA A 213 -13.24 -9.64 10.27
CA ALA A 213 -13.85 -9.18 11.52
C ALA A 213 -12.81 -8.56 12.46
N ALA A 214 -11.67 -9.22 12.64
CA ALA A 214 -10.56 -8.67 13.43
C ALA A 214 -10.03 -7.36 12.83
N GLY A 215 -9.93 -7.27 11.50
CA GLY A 215 -9.52 -6.06 10.82
C GLY A 215 -10.50 -4.91 11.00
N PHE A 216 -11.80 -5.20 10.96
CA PHE A 216 -12.85 -4.22 11.26
C PHE A 216 -12.67 -3.65 12.67
N VAL A 217 -12.52 -4.51 13.67
CA VAL A 217 -12.31 -4.10 15.07
C VAL A 217 -11.07 -3.21 15.18
N LEU A 218 -9.93 -3.64 14.63
CA LEU A 218 -8.68 -2.90 14.75
C LEU A 218 -8.73 -1.53 14.05
N VAL A 219 -9.29 -1.47 12.84
CA VAL A 219 -9.41 -0.20 12.09
C VAL A 219 -10.43 0.72 12.73
N ASP A 220 -11.59 0.23 13.16
CA ASP A 220 -12.60 1.04 13.85
C ASP A 220 -12.06 1.64 15.16
N LEU A 221 -11.30 0.87 15.94
CA LEU A 221 -10.63 1.36 17.14
C LEU A 221 -9.65 2.51 16.87
N THR A 222 -9.08 2.61 15.66
CA THR A 222 -8.24 3.77 15.31
C THR A 222 -9.03 5.05 15.04
N SER A 223 -10.37 5.00 15.05
CA SER A 223 -11.23 6.15 14.75
C SER A 223 -10.96 6.76 13.36
N SER A 224 -10.45 5.93 12.43
CA SER A 224 -10.05 6.35 11.07
C SER A 224 -11.15 6.08 10.06
N ARG A 225 -11.89 7.13 9.66
CA ARG A 225 -12.88 7.04 8.57
C ARG A 225 -12.24 6.66 7.23
N SER A 226 -11.06 7.22 6.94
CA SER A 226 -10.30 6.88 5.74
C SER A 226 -9.85 5.42 5.76
N GLY A 227 -9.31 4.96 6.89
CA GLY A 227 -8.94 3.55 7.09
C GLY A 227 -10.14 2.62 6.90
N PHE A 228 -11.31 3.00 7.41
CA PHE A 228 -12.53 2.21 7.23
C PHE A 228 -12.93 2.06 5.76
N ALA A 229 -12.93 3.17 4.99
CA ALA A 229 -13.23 3.12 3.56
C ALA A 229 -12.23 2.23 2.79
N ILE A 230 -10.93 2.31 3.12
CA ILE A 230 -9.88 1.46 2.55
C ILE A 230 -10.10 -0.01 2.89
N LEU A 231 -10.46 -0.31 4.14
CA LEU A 231 -10.75 -1.67 4.58
C LEU A 231 -11.93 -2.23 3.80
N VAL A 232 -13.04 -1.49 3.69
CA VAL A 232 -14.22 -1.91 2.92
C VAL A 232 -13.86 -2.18 1.46
N ALA A 233 -13.04 -1.33 0.83
CA ALA A 233 -12.56 -1.60 -0.52
C ALA A 233 -11.72 -2.89 -0.59
N GLY A 234 -10.80 -3.11 0.35
CA GLY A 234 -10.00 -4.33 0.45
C GLY A 234 -10.84 -5.60 0.68
N LEU A 235 -11.89 -5.51 1.51
CA LEU A 235 -12.88 -6.58 1.69
C LEU A 235 -13.61 -6.87 0.37
N GLY A 236 -14.10 -5.83 -0.32
CA GLY A 236 -14.79 -5.97 -1.60
C GLY A 236 -13.90 -6.65 -2.67
N PHE A 237 -12.67 -6.16 -2.85
CA PHE A 237 -11.73 -6.75 -3.80
C PHE A 237 -11.35 -8.19 -3.45
N SER A 238 -11.12 -8.48 -2.16
CA SER A 238 -10.78 -9.84 -1.73
C SER A 238 -11.96 -10.81 -1.78
N LEU A 239 -13.21 -10.35 -1.58
CA LEU A 239 -14.43 -11.12 -1.78
C LEU A 239 -14.67 -11.45 -3.24
N VAL A 240 -14.67 -10.44 -4.13
CA VAL A 240 -14.85 -10.64 -5.57
C VAL A 240 -13.77 -11.55 -6.12
N ARG A 241 -12.53 -11.44 -5.66
CA ARG A 241 -11.48 -12.36 -6.10
C ARG A 241 -11.59 -13.75 -5.45
N GLY A 242 -11.95 -13.82 -4.17
CA GLY A 242 -11.99 -15.03 -3.37
C GLY A 242 -13.18 -15.95 -3.65
N ALA A 243 -14.38 -15.38 -3.85
CA ALA A 243 -15.61 -16.14 -4.14
C ALA A 243 -15.44 -17.01 -5.40
N TYR A 244 -14.86 -16.46 -6.46
CA TYR A 244 -14.70 -17.17 -7.72
C TYR A 244 -13.55 -18.17 -7.72
N TRP A 245 -12.47 -17.92 -6.97
CA TRP A 245 -11.40 -18.90 -6.78
C TRP A 245 -11.82 -20.11 -5.94
N ARG A 246 -12.84 -19.96 -5.09
CA ARG A 246 -13.31 -21.01 -4.19
C ARG A 246 -14.35 -21.93 -4.83
N GLU A 247 -15.20 -21.39 -5.71
CA GLU A 247 -16.41 -22.09 -6.14
C GLU A 247 -16.36 -22.59 -7.60
N SER A 248 -15.54 -21.98 -8.46
CA SER A 248 -15.62 -22.24 -9.90
C SER A 248 -14.41 -22.99 -10.43
N SER A 249 -14.55 -24.30 -10.65
CA SER A 249 -13.69 -25.05 -11.58
C SER A 249 -13.85 -24.59 -13.04
N SER A 250 -14.89 -23.78 -13.34
CA SER A 250 -15.13 -23.24 -14.67
C SER A 250 -14.27 -22.01 -14.99
N MET A 251 -13.71 -21.99 -16.20
CA MET A 251 -12.98 -20.83 -16.76
C MET A 251 -13.86 -19.58 -16.93
N ARG A 252 -15.19 -19.74 -17.00
CA ARG A 252 -16.14 -18.62 -17.19
C ARG A 252 -16.27 -17.77 -15.93
N GLY A 253 -16.35 -18.40 -14.75
CA GLY A 253 -16.42 -17.69 -13.46
C GLY A 253 -15.19 -16.81 -13.22
N HIS A 254 -14.00 -17.32 -13.52
CA HIS A 254 -12.75 -16.58 -13.38
C HIS A 254 -12.75 -15.28 -14.22
N ARG A 255 -13.17 -15.35 -15.49
CA ARG A 255 -13.22 -14.18 -16.37
C ARG A 255 -14.22 -13.13 -15.89
N ALA A 256 -15.36 -13.54 -15.33
CA ALA A 256 -16.36 -12.62 -14.78
C ALA A 256 -15.82 -11.88 -13.55
N ALA A 257 -15.17 -12.60 -12.63
CA ALA A 257 -14.52 -12.03 -11.47
C ALA A 257 -13.45 -11.01 -11.84
N ASP A 258 -12.58 -11.39 -12.80
CA ASP A 258 -11.53 -10.50 -13.30
C ASP A 258 -12.16 -9.21 -13.84
N ARG A 259 -13.20 -9.31 -14.69
CA ARG A 259 -13.94 -8.14 -15.20
C ARG A 259 -14.51 -7.27 -14.08
N MET A 260 -15.13 -7.87 -13.07
CA MET A 260 -15.68 -7.11 -11.92
C MET A 260 -14.58 -6.36 -11.17
N VAL A 261 -13.42 -6.98 -10.95
CA VAL A 261 -12.26 -6.33 -10.32
C VAL A 261 -11.76 -5.16 -11.17
N PHE A 262 -11.66 -5.33 -12.49
CA PHE A 262 -11.32 -4.25 -13.42
C PHE A 262 -12.33 -3.10 -13.41
N VAL A 263 -13.63 -3.41 -13.45
CA VAL A 263 -14.69 -2.39 -13.39
C VAL A 263 -14.64 -1.64 -12.06
N ALA A 264 -14.51 -2.35 -10.94
CA ALA A 264 -14.40 -1.71 -9.63
C ALA A 264 -13.17 -0.80 -9.51
N ALA A 265 -12.00 -1.23 -10.01
CA ALA A 265 -10.80 -0.40 -10.04
C ALA A 265 -10.93 0.80 -10.99
N GLY A 266 -11.62 0.64 -12.13
CA GLY A 266 -11.94 1.71 -13.06
C GLY A 266 -12.85 2.77 -12.43
N LEU A 267 -13.92 2.33 -11.75
CA LEU A 267 -14.82 3.22 -11.01
C LEU A 267 -14.10 3.97 -9.90
N LEU A 268 -13.19 3.31 -9.17
CA LEU A 268 -12.36 3.98 -8.16
C LEU A 268 -11.40 4.99 -8.78
N THR A 269 -10.79 4.68 -9.93
CA THR A 269 -9.97 5.65 -10.67
C THR A 269 -10.77 6.90 -11.02
N VAL A 270 -11.98 6.71 -11.55
CA VAL A 270 -12.89 7.82 -11.89
C VAL A 270 -13.28 8.59 -10.63
N ALA A 271 -13.62 7.90 -9.53
CA ALA A 271 -13.96 8.56 -8.27
C ALA A 271 -12.78 9.40 -7.73
N VAL A 272 -11.55 8.86 -7.70
CA VAL A 272 -10.35 9.58 -7.25
C VAL A 272 -10.11 10.82 -8.11
N ALA A 273 -10.26 10.71 -9.43
CA ALA A 273 -10.02 11.79 -10.37
C ALA A 273 -11.13 12.86 -10.37
N ALA A 274 -12.40 12.45 -10.27
CA ALA A 274 -13.55 13.35 -10.41
C ALA A 274 -13.93 14.05 -9.11
N LEU A 275 -13.74 13.39 -7.96
CA LEU A 275 -14.16 13.91 -6.65
C LEU A 275 -13.70 15.37 -6.38
N PRO A 276 -12.46 15.77 -6.70
CA PRO A 276 -11.98 17.14 -6.48
C PRO A 276 -12.68 18.21 -7.32
N PHE A 277 -13.23 17.84 -8.48
CA PHE A 277 -13.88 18.77 -9.42
C PHE A 277 -15.38 18.95 -9.16
N LEU A 278 -15.93 18.21 -8.20
CA LEU A 278 -17.33 18.39 -7.79
C LEU A 278 -17.46 19.61 -6.86
N ARG A 279 -18.62 20.28 -6.91
CA ARG A 279 -18.89 21.46 -6.08
C ARG A 279 -19.20 21.03 -4.64
N TRP A 280 -18.19 21.08 -3.79
CA TRP A 280 -18.30 20.82 -2.36
C TRP A 280 -18.40 22.10 -1.54
N SER A 281 -19.06 22.04 -0.39
CA SER A 281 -19.01 23.12 0.59
C SER A 281 -17.63 23.17 1.26
N ALA A 282 -17.19 24.35 1.71
CA ALA A 282 -15.87 24.54 2.32
C ALA A 282 -15.62 23.64 3.56
N GLY A 283 -16.66 23.23 4.29
CA GLY A 283 -16.55 22.31 5.43
C GLY A 283 -16.46 20.82 5.05
N SER A 284 -16.69 20.48 3.79
CA SER A 284 -16.69 19.09 3.32
C SER A 284 -15.33 18.43 3.47
N PHE A 285 -15.34 17.13 3.76
CA PHE A 285 -14.12 16.33 3.96
C PHE A 285 -13.16 16.92 5.00
N THR A 286 -13.67 17.52 6.08
CA THR A 286 -12.85 18.18 7.11
C THR A 286 -12.05 19.37 6.56
N GLY A 287 -12.65 20.16 5.66
CA GLY A 287 -12.00 21.33 5.06
C GLY A 287 -11.15 21.05 3.82
N ARG A 288 -10.97 19.78 3.43
CA ARG A 288 -10.14 19.39 2.28
C ARG A 288 -10.70 19.86 0.94
N ALA A 289 -12.03 20.03 0.85
CA ALA A 289 -12.69 20.57 -0.33
C ALA A 289 -12.14 21.96 -0.74
N THR A 290 -11.81 22.81 0.23
CA THR A 290 -11.20 24.12 -0.03
C THR A 290 -9.83 23.98 -0.68
N LEU A 291 -9.01 23.01 -0.24
CA LEU A 291 -7.70 22.76 -0.85
C LEU A 291 -7.82 22.22 -2.28
N TRP A 292 -8.86 21.41 -2.54
CA TRP A 292 -9.16 20.95 -3.89
C TRP A 292 -9.53 22.10 -4.80
N GLN A 293 -10.39 23.01 -4.34
CA GLN A 293 -10.77 24.22 -5.08
C GLN A 293 -9.57 25.12 -5.37
N ILE A 294 -8.73 25.41 -4.36
CA ILE A 294 -7.49 26.18 -4.56
C ILE A 294 -6.61 25.48 -5.61
N ALA A 295 -6.46 24.16 -5.52
CA ALA A 295 -5.67 23.41 -6.47
C ALA A 295 -6.23 23.50 -7.90
N THR A 296 -7.54 23.29 -8.08
CA THR A 296 -8.17 23.25 -9.41
C THR A 296 -8.35 24.62 -10.05
N ASP A 297 -8.65 25.64 -9.24
CA ASP A 297 -9.09 26.94 -9.74
C ASP A 297 -7.91 27.94 -9.82
N GLU A 298 -6.90 27.77 -8.98
CA GLU A 298 -5.76 28.70 -8.91
C GLU A 298 -4.43 28.07 -9.32
N LEU A 299 -4.11 26.88 -8.79
CA LEU A 299 -2.77 26.31 -8.96
C LEU A 299 -2.60 25.61 -10.32
N VAL A 300 -3.50 24.69 -10.66
CA VAL A 300 -3.42 23.92 -11.92
C VAL A 300 -3.41 24.85 -13.14
N PRO A 301 -4.24 25.91 -13.23
CA PRO A 301 -4.20 26.83 -14.37
C PRO A 301 -2.87 27.59 -14.52
N ARG A 302 -2.14 27.83 -13.43
CA ARG A 302 -0.83 28.53 -13.45
C ARG A 302 0.32 27.68 -13.95
N SER A 303 0.25 26.35 -13.79
CA SER A 303 1.25 25.41 -14.29
C SER A 303 0.61 24.08 -14.69
N PRO A 304 -0.15 24.06 -15.81
CA PRO A 304 -1.01 22.92 -16.13
C PRO A 304 -0.24 21.68 -16.57
N ILE A 305 0.92 21.86 -17.20
CA ILE A 305 1.69 20.75 -17.78
C ILE A 305 2.59 20.09 -16.74
N PHE A 306 3.38 20.88 -16.00
CA PHE A 306 4.43 20.38 -15.10
C PHE A 306 4.16 20.66 -13.62
N GLY A 307 3.07 21.33 -13.26
CA GLY A 307 2.75 21.60 -11.85
C GLY A 307 3.78 22.48 -11.15
N HIS A 308 3.88 22.33 -9.83
CA HIS A 308 4.62 23.21 -8.92
C HIS A 308 5.72 22.47 -8.11
N GLY A 309 6.03 21.23 -8.51
CA GLY A 309 7.02 20.39 -7.85
C GLY A 309 6.51 19.68 -6.59
N ALA A 310 7.27 18.68 -6.14
CA ALA A 310 6.94 17.92 -4.93
C ALA A 310 6.92 18.81 -3.69
N SER A 311 6.17 18.45 -2.66
CA SER A 311 6.11 19.17 -1.37
C SER A 311 5.61 20.62 -1.44
N TYR A 312 4.91 21.03 -2.51
CA TYR A 312 4.34 22.37 -2.67
C TYR A 312 3.59 22.85 -1.41
N TRP A 313 2.70 22.03 -0.88
CA TRP A 313 1.86 22.33 0.30
C TRP A 313 2.63 22.54 1.60
N VAL A 314 3.86 22.02 1.69
CA VAL A 314 4.72 22.15 2.89
C VAL A 314 5.52 23.44 2.84
N ARG A 315 5.79 23.97 1.63
CA ARG A 315 6.54 25.22 1.45
C ARG A 315 5.69 26.48 1.60
N GLN A 316 4.36 26.36 1.56
CA GLN A 316 3.49 27.52 1.69
C GLN A 316 3.48 28.05 3.13
N ALA A 317 3.47 29.37 3.27
CA ALA A 317 3.24 30.00 4.57
C ALA A 317 1.86 29.59 5.10
N ALA A 318 1.77 29.34 6.41
CA ALA A 318 0.48 29.03 7.02
C ALA A 318 -0.44 30.26 6.95
N THR A 319 -1.64 30.09 6.40
CA THR A 319 -2.72 31.08 6.36
C THR A 319 -3.97 30.53 7.04
N ALA A 320 -5.01 31.36 7.19
CA ALA A 320 -6.32 30.91 7.70
C ALA A 320 -6.98 29.81 6.84
N GLN A 321 -6.58 29.69 5.57
CA GLN A 321 -7.13 28.74 4.59
C GLN A 321 -6.16 27.59 4.26
N LEU A 322 -4.86 27.82 4.44
CA LEU A 322 -3.79 26.86 4.18
C LEU A 322 -2.98 26.66 5.46
N GLN A 323 -3.25 25.59 6.22
CA GLN A 323 -2.31 25.20 7.26
C GLN A 323 -1.12 24.48 6.62
N ALA A 324 0.10 25.00 6.84
CA ALA A 324 1.31 24.33 6.40
C ALA A 324 1.34 22.88 6.92
N ASN A 325 1.66 21.92 6.04
CA ASN A 325 1.58 20.46 6.24
C ASN A 325 0.20 19.79 6.07
N TYR A 326 -0.88 20.52 5.80
CA TYR A 326 -2.15 19.91 5.44
C TYR A 326 -2.16 19.60 3.92
N SER A 327 -1.97 18.32 3.57
CA SER A 327 -2.04 17.82 2.17
C SER A 327 -3.49 17.89 1.66
N THR A 328 -3.70 17.87 0.35
CA THR A 328 -5.04 17.73 -0.23
C THR A 328 -5.69 16.39 0.13
N HIS A 329 -4.90 15.41 0.55
CA HIS A 329 -5.34 14.04 0.85
C HIS A 329 -6.14 13.38 -0.29
N ASN A 330 -5.99 13.87 -1.52
CA ASN A 330 -6.50 13.24 -2.72
C ASN A 330 -5.33 13.05 -3.68
N MET A 331 -5.14 11.81 -4.13
CA MET A 331 -3.98 11.42 -4.91
C MET A 331 -3.93 12.12 -6.28
N ALA A 332 -5.07 12.31 -6.96
CA ALA A 332 -5.11 12.98 -8.25
C ALA A 332 -4.72 14.46 -8.11
N VAL A 333 -5.22 15.14 -7.08
CA VAL A 333 -4.84 16.54 -6.80
C VAL A 333 -3.36 16.65 -6.44
N GLU A 334 -2.84 15.75 -5.58
CA GLU A 334 -1.40 15.75 -5.26
C GLU A 334 -0.54 15.54 -6.50
N ILE A 335 -0.92 14.65 -7.42
CA ILE A 335 -0.19 14.44 -8.68
C ILE A 335 -0.26 15.68 -9.56
N LEU A 336 -1.45 16.26 -9.74
CA LEU A 336 -1.65 17.46 -10.57
C LEU A 336 -0.84 18.65 -10.05
N VAL A 337 -0.85 18.88 -8.73
CA VAL A 337 -0.07 19.98 -8.14
C VAL A 337 1.43 19.68 -8.18
N THR A 338 1.85 18.43 -7.99
CA THR A 338 3.27 18.05 -8.00
C THR A 338 3.88 18.09 -9.40
N ALA A 339 3.18 17.55 -10.40
CA ALA A 339 3.74 17.26 -11.72
C ALA A 339 2.78 17.54 -12.89
N GLY A 340 1.64 18.20 -12.66
CA GLY A 340 0.70 18.59 -13.71
C GLY A 340 0.10 17.43 -14.49
N ALA A 341 -0.37 17.73 -15.71
CA ALA A 341 -0.85 16.74 -16.66
C ALA A 341 0.23 15.69 -17.01
N TRP A 342 1.51 16.06 -16.99
CA TRP A 342 2.63 15.13 -17.20
C TRP A 342 2.65 14.02 -16.14
N GLY A 343 2.50 14.38 -14.87
CA GLY A 343 2.44 13.42 -13.77
C GLY A 343 1.27 12.44 -13.91
N ILE A 344 0.09 12.94 -14.30
CA ILE A 344 -1.10 12.12 -14.54
C ILE A 344 -0.85 11.15 -15.70
N ALA A 345 -0.29 11.63 -16.81
CA ALA A 345 0.03 10.78 -17.96
C ALA A 345 1.05 9.68 -17.59
N CYS A 346 2.11 10.03 -16.87
CA CYS A 346 3.09 9.05 -16.38
C CYS A 346 2.45 8.01 -15.47
N MET A 347 1.59 8.44 -14.53
CA MET A 347 0.89 7.51 -13.63
C MET A 347 -0.07 6.59 -14.40
N ALA A 348 -0.81 7.12 -15.38
CA ALA A 348 -1.67 6.32 -16.23
C ALA A 348 -0.87 5.25 -17.00
N VAL A 349 0.29 5.61 -17.56
CA VAL A 349 1.20 4.67 -18.25
C VAL A 349 1.74 3.62 -17.28
N ILE A 350 2.15 4.01 -16.07
CA ILE A 350 2.64 3.09 -15.03
C ILE A 350 1.56 2.07 -14.67
N LEU A 351 0.34 2.53 -14.35
CA LEU A 351 -0.77 1.67 -13.95
C LEU A 351 -1.21 0.78 -15.11
N PHE A 352 -1.35 1.33 -16.31
CA PHE A 352 -1.66 0.54 -17.51
C PHE A 352 -0.60 -0.55 -17.71
N SER A 353 0.68 -0.20 -17.70
CA SER A 353 1.79 -1.16 -17.83
C SER A 353 1.77 -2.22 -16.73
N ALA A 354 1.43 -1.84 -15.49
CA ALA A 354 1.28 -2.75 -14.37
C ALA A 354 0.11 -3.73 -14.52
N THR A 355 -0.98 -3.32 -15.19
CA THR A 355 -2.07 -4.24 -15.54
C THR A 355 -1.74 -5.14 -16.73
N GLN A 356 -0.81 -4.74 -17.60
CA GLN A 356 -0.45 -5.52 -18.80
C GLN A 356 0.81 -6.38 -18.62
N SER A 357 1.54 -6.23 -17.51
CA SER A 357 2.86 -6.85 -17.32
C SER A 357 2.77 -8.36 -17.12
N ARG A 358 3.21 -9.15 -18.12
CA ARG A 358 3.61 -10.60 -18.14
C ARG A 358 2.82 -11.60 -17.25
N ALA A 359 1.63 -11.22 -16.81
CA ALA A 359 0.89 -11.90 -15.78
C ALA A 359 -0.06 -12.94 -16.39
N THR A 360 -0.09 -14.12 -15.81
CA THR A 360 -1.27 -15.00 -15.97
C THR A 360 -2.53 -14.24 -15.52
N PRO A 361 -3.73 -14.52 -16.06
CA PRO A 361 -4.95 -13.79 -15.71
C PRO A 361 -5.19 -13.63 -14.19
N GLY A 362 -4.91 -14.68 -13.41
CA GLY A 362 -5.06 -14.63 -11.95
C GLY A 362 -4.00 -13.78 -11.20
N VAL A 363 -2.86 -13.47 -11.82
CA VAL A 363 -1.89 -12.47 -11.33
C VAL A 363 -2.34 -11.08 -11.77
N GLN A 364 -2.92 -10.94 -12.97
CA GLN A 364 -3.43 -9.66 -13.44
C GLN A 364 -4.54 -9.14 -12.53
N SER A 365 -5.55 -9.96 -12.21
CA SER A 365 -6.63 -9.54 -11.31
C SER A 365 -6.20 -9.29 -9.87
N LEU A 366 -5.16 -9.98 -9.39
CA LEU A 366 -4.50 -9.62 -8.14
C LEU A 366 -3.94 -8.20 -8.22
N CYS A 367 -3.15 -7.90 -9.26
CA CYS A 367 -2.50 -6.61 -9.40
C CYS A 367 -3.53 -5.49 -9.45
N VAL A 368 -4.61 -5.69 -10.21
CA VAL A 368 -5.74 -4.75 -10.29
C VAL A 368 -6.43 -4.60 -8.94
N ALA A 369 -6.66 -5.68 -8.19
CA ALA A 369 -7.22 -5.60 -6.84
C ALA A 369 -6.32 -4.78 -5.90
N MET A 370 -5.00 -4.99 -5.95
CA MET A 370 -4.04 -4.23 -5.14
C MET A 370 -3.97 -2.75 -5.56
N ILE A 371 -4.00 -2.46 -6.86
CA ILE A 371 -4.12 -1.10 -7.40
C ILE A 371 -5.44 -0.47 -6.92
N GLY A 372 -6.54 -1.21 -6.93
CA GLY A 372 -7.84 -0.76 -6.44
C GLY A 372 -7.81 -0.38 -4.96
N ILE A 373 -7.14 -1.16 -4.10
CA ILE A 373 -6.93 -0.81 -2.69
C ILE A 373 -6.09 0.47 -2.55
N TRP A 374 -5.07 0.65 -3.38
CA TRP A 374 -4.25 1.86 -3.42
C TRP A 374 -4.99 3.10 -3.94
N LEU A 375 -5.88 2.94 -4.92
CA LEU A 375 -6.76 4.00 -5.38
C LEU A 375 -7.78 4.36 -4.30
N ALA A 376 -8.35 3.37 -3.61
CA ALA A 376 -9.27 3.60 -2.50
C ALA A 376 -8.61 4.39 -1.37
N SER A 377 -7.33 4.15 -1.07
CA SER A 377 -6.60 5.01 -0.14
C SER A 377 -6.47 6.42 -0.70
N GLY A 378 -6.09 6.56 -1.97
CA GLY A 378 -5.95 7.83 -2.69
C GLY A 378 -7.19 8.72 -2.78
N LEU A 379 -8.40 8.24 -2.42
CA LEU A 379 -9.61 9.07 -2.36
C LEU A 379 -9.54 10.11 -1.24
N THR A 380 -9.09 9.67 -0.06
CA THR A 380 -9.14 10.45 1.17
C THR A 380 -7.81 10.47 1.92
N GLU A 381 -6.77 9.75 1.48
CA GLU A 381 -5.43 9.82 2.03
C GLU A 381 -4.39 9.51 0.95
N VAL A 382 -3.31 10.29 0.88
CA VAL A 382 -2.20 9.91 -0.01
C VAL A 382 -1.24 9.01 0.76
N THR A 383 -1.41 7.70 0.59
CA THR A 383 -0.58 6.69 1.28
C THR A 383 0.80 6.56 0.66
N SER A 384 0.91 6.68 -0.65
CA SER A 384 2.16 6.53 -1.39
C SER A 384 2.06 7.17 -2.76
N LEU A 385 3.09 7.93 -3.15
CA LEU A 385 3.23 8.54 -4.47
C LEU A 385 4.73 8.86 -4.71
N PRO A 386 5.24 8.84 -5.96
CA PRO A 386 6.62 9.22 -6.21
C PRO A 386 6.91 10.69 -5.90
N GLY A 387 8.12 10.97 -5.45
CA GLY A 387 8.60 12.32 -5.15
C GLY A 387 8.31 12.80 -3.72
N ARG A 388 7.68 11.99 -2.86
CA ARG A 388 7.55 12.31 -1.43
C ARG A 388 7.42 11.04 -0.57
N THR A 389 7.89 11.12 0.66
CA THR A 389 7.71 10.08 1.68
C THR A 389 6.36 10.32 2.38
N TYR A 390 5.32 9.62 1.90
CA TYR A 390 3.97 9.67 2.45
C TYR A 390 3.80 8.74 3.66
N LEU A 391 2.56 8.58 4.13
CA LEU A 391 2.23 7.75 5.29
C LEU A 391 2.68 6.29 5.15
N TYR A 392 2.69 5.74 3.94
CA TYR A 392 3.05 4.35 3.68
C TYR A 392 3.92 4.19 2.41
N PRO A 393 5.18 4.67 2.43
CA PRO A 393 6.01 4.86 1.23
C PRO A 393 6.20 3.59 0.38
N ALA A 394 6.28 2.43 1.04
CA ALA A 394 6.50 1.14 0.40
C ALA A 394 5.32 0.64 -0.43
N PHE A 395 4.10 1.16 -0.18
CA PHE A 395 2.88 0.51 -0.67
C PHE A 395 2.79 0.52 -2.20
N LEU A 396 3.10 1.65 -2.85
CA LEU A 396 3.10 1.70 -4.32
C LEU A 396 4.21 0.82 -4.90
N THR A 397 5.44 0.93 -4.38
CA THR A 397 6.57 0.10 -4.84
C THR A 397 6.23 -1.39 -4.73
N PHE A 398 5.63 -1.81 -3.62
CA PHE A 398 5.23 -3.20 -3.41
C PHE A 398 4.25 -3.69 -4.47
N ILE A 399 3.22 -2.90 -4.80
CA ILE A 399 2.27 -3.23 -5.87
C ILE A 399 3.00 -3.42 -7.19
N LEU A 400 3.87 -2.47 -7.55
CA LEU A 400 4.60 -2.51 -8.81
C LEU A 400 5.56 -3.70 -8.89
N MET A 401 6.22 -4.06 -7.78
CA MET A 401 7.04 -5.27 -7.70
C MET A 401 6.22 -6.56 -7.91
N VAL A 402 5.00 -6.63 -7.36
CA VAL A 402 4.10 -7.77 -7.57
C VAL A 402 3.68 -7.87 -9.05
N CYS A 403 3.39 -6.74 -9.70
CA CYS A 403 3.08 -6.68 -11.13
C CYS A 403 4.25 -7.16 -12.01
N GLN A 404 5.48 -7.00 -11.52
CA GLN A 404 6.72 -7.42 -12.18
C GLN A 404 7.21 -8.82 -11.74
N SER A 405 6.37 -9.60 -11.08
CA SER A 405 6.73 -10.96 -10.65
C SER A 405 6.75 -11.95 -11.82
N SER A 406 7.64 -12.95 -11.73
CA SER A 406 7.74 -13.99 -12.77
C SER A 406 6.47 -14.84 -12.81
N PRO A 407 5.97 -15.25 -13.99
CA PRO A 407 5.05 -16.37 -14.05
C PRO A 407 5.76 -17.59 -13.45
N VAL A 408 5.07 -18.30 -12.55
CA VAL A 408 5.59 -19.54 -11.96
C VAL A 408 5.89 -20.49 -13.12
N ARG A 409 7.16 -20.71 -13.43
CA ARG A 409 7.55 -21.80 -14.33
C ARG A 409 7.04 -23.07 -13.67
N GLY A 410 6.04 -23.70 -14.29
CA GLY A 410 5.48 -24.95 -13.78
C GLY A 410 6.63 -25.93 -13.53
N ILE A 411 6.65 -26.51 -12.33
CA ILE A 411 7.54 -27.61 -11.93
C ILE A 411 7.22 -28.90 -12.74
N SER A 412 6.48 -28.78 -13.84
CA SER A 412 6.08 -29.89 -14.72
C SER A 412 7.18 -30.35 -15.68
N GLY A 413 8.35 -29.70 -15.72
CA GLY A 413 9.43 -30.04 -16.66
C GLY A 413 10.43 -31.09 -16.17
N ASP A 414 10.67 -31.20 -14.85
CA ASP A 414 11.87 -31.90 -14.34
C ASP A 414 11.60 -33.24 -13.63
N LEU A 415 10.32 -33.55 -13.36
CA LEU A 415 9.94 -34.86 -12.81
C LEU A 415 9.62 -35.91 -13.90
N GLY A 416 9.46 -35.48 -15.16
CA GLY A 416 9.22 -36.39 -16.29
C GLY A 416 10.50 -36.98 -16.91
N ALA A 417 11.65 -36.35 -16.73
CA ALA A 417 12.91 -36.77 -17.34
C ALA A 417 13.73 -37.77 -16.49
N ARG A 418 13.49 -37.86 -15.17
CA ARG A 418 14.19 -38.81 -14.29
C ARG A 418 13.45 -40.14 -14.08
N GLY A 419 12.21 -40.28 -14.57
CA GLY A 419 11.39 -41.48 -14.40
C GLY A 419 11.48 -42.52 -15.53
N ARG A 420 12.18 -42.25 -16.64
CA ARG A 420 12.22 -43.15 -17.82
C ARG A 420 13.57 -43.79 -18.13
N ALA A 421 14.62 -43.54 -17.35
CA ALA A 421 15.96 -44.07 -17.63
C ALA A 421 16.37 -45.28 -16.75
N GLY A 422 15.41 -45.99 -16.11
CA GLY A 422 15.74 -47.03 -15.12
C GLY A 422 14.91 -48.32 -15.17
N ARG A 423 14.22 -48.63 -16.27
CA ARG A 423 13.52 -49.91 -16.45
C ARG A 423 13.65 -50.43 -17.88
N SER A 424 14.81 -50.96 -18.22
CA SER A 424 14.99 -51.89 -19.34
C SER A 424 16.27 -52.69 -19.14
N GLU A 425 16.32 -53.50 -18.08
CA GLU A 425 17.28 -54.58 -17.90
C GLU A 425 16.88 -55.31 -16.62
N VAL A 426 15.91 -56.22 -16.69
CA VAL A 426 15.90 -57.57 -16.09
C VAL A 426 14.70 -58.32 -16.70
N GLU A 427 14.95 -59.57 -17.09
CA GLU A 427 14.00 -60.67 -17.40
C GLU A 427 13.63 -60.89 -18.87
N GLY A 428 14.17 -62.00 -19.42
CA GLY A 428 13.82 -62.61 -20.70
C GLY A 428 15.01 -63.26 -21.39
#